data_AF-A0A3D2RNI7-F1
#
_entry.id   AF-A0A3D2RNI7-F1
#
_cell.length_a   1.000
_cell.length_b   1.000
_cell.length_c   1.000
_cell.angle_alpha   90.00
_cell.angle_beta   90.00
_cell.angle_gamma   90.00
#
_symmetry.space_group_name_H-M   'P 1'
#
loop_
_entity.id
_entity.type
_entity.pdbx_description
1 polymer ?
#
loop_
_entity_poly.entity_id
_entity_poly.type
_entity_poly.pdbx_seq_one_letter_code
_entity_poly.pdbx_strand_id
1 'polypeptide(L)' 'MRMDLREIINEATSRLTASRIENAQVEAEWIVAHVLSKDRSLLYATPPHEITPSEHDCIDKLVRR' A
#
# COMPACT_ATOMS: atom_id res chain seq x y z
N MET A 1 15.78 1.82 5.15
CA MET A 1 15.45 2.08 3.73
C MET A 1 14.17 2.89 3.73
N ARG A 2 14.14 4.06 3.08
CA ARG A 2 12.91 4.84 2.88
C ARG A 2 12.32 4.39 1.56
N MET A 3 11.10 3.88 1.55
CA MET A 3 10.42 3.44 0.33
C MET A 3 9.34 4.47 -0.01
N ASP A 4 9.22 4.78 -1.30
CA ASP A 4 8.22 5.72 -1.78
C ASP A 4 6.82 5.10 -1.71
N LEU A 5 5.82 5.91 -1.35
CA LEU A 5 4.43 5.47 -1.23
C LEU A 5 3.92 4.81 -2.53
N ARG A 6 4.32 5.33 -3.70
CA ARG A 6 3.92 4.76 -5.00
C ARG A 6 4.59 3.41 -5.23
N GLU A 7 5.85 3.26 -4.84
CA GLU A 7 6.55 1.97 -4.94
C GLU A 7 5.84 0.91 -4.09
N ILE A 8 5.42 1.26 -2.88
CA ILE A 8 4.69 0.34 -1.99
C ILE A 8 3.31 -0.03 -2.55
N ILE A 9 2.56 0.94 -3.08
CA ILE A 9 1.27 0.65 -3.72
C ILE A 9 1.46 -0.27 -4.94
N ASN A 10 2.49 -0.02 -5.75
CA ASN A 10 2.80 -0.85 -6.92
C ASN A 10 3.19 -2.28 -6.52
N GLU A 11 4.01 -2.43 -5.48
CA GLU A 11 4.40 -3.73 -4.95
C GLU A 11 3.19 -4.49 -4.40
N ALA A 12 2.37 -3.85 -3.56
CA ALA A 12 1.16 -4.44 -3.03
C ALA A 12 0.19 -4.87 -4.14
N THR A 13 -0.03 -4.00 -5.13
CA THR A 13 -0.85 -4.30 -6.32
C THR A 13 -0.34 -5.51 -7.08
N SER A 14 0.98 -5.59 -7.29
CA SER A 14 1.60 -6.70 -8.03
C SER A 14 1.39 -8.04 -7.30
N ARG A 15 1.54 -8.04 -5.98
CA ARG A 15 1.32 -9.24 -5.14
C ARG A 15 -0.16 -9.66 -5.14
N LEU A 16 -1.08 -8.73 -4.94
CA LEU A 16 -2.53 -9.03 -4.99
C LEU A 16 -2.97 -9.51 -6.39
N THR A 17 -2.39 -8.96 -7.46
CA THR A 17 -2.61 -9.41 -8.84
C THR A 17 -2.12 -10.84 -9.03
N ALA A 18 -0.93 -11.18 -8.52
CA ALA A 18 -0.42 -12.55 -8.56
C ALA A 18 -1.33 -13.55 -7.82
N SER A 19 -2.00 -13.10 -6.75
CA SER A 19 -3.02 -13.86 -6.02
C SER A 19 -4.41 -13.84 -6.67
N ARG A 20 -4.56 -13.28 -7.87
CA ARG A 20 -5.83 -13.18 -8.62
C ARG A 20 -6.95 -12.43 -7.89
N ILE A 21 -6.58 -11.48 -7.03
CA ILE A 21 -7.54 -10.57 -6.40
C ILE A 21 -8.08 -9.63 -7.47
N GLU A 22 -9.41 -9.59 -7.62
CA GLU A 22 -10.07 -8.61 -8.48
C GLU A 22 -9.86 -7.19 -7.94
N ASN A 23 -9.71 -6.21 -8.84
CA ASN A 23 -9.45 -4.81 -8.46
C ASN A 23 -8.21 -4.64 -7.55
N ALA A 24 -7.17 -5.47 -7.75
CA ALA A 24 -5.94 -5.50 -6.94
C ALA A 24 -5.33 -4.12 -6.62
N GLN A 25 -5.40 -3.18 -7.55
CA GLN A 25 -4.93 -1.81 -7.32
C GLN A 25 -5.77 -1.09 -6.25
N VAL A 26 -7.09 -1.15 -6.34
CA VAL A 26 -8.01 -0.51 -5.39
C VAL A 26 -7.86 -1.15 -4.01
N GLU A 27 -7.71 -2.47 -3.95
CA GLU A 27 -7.46 -3.21 -2.71
C GLU A 27 -6.12 -2.82 -2.08
N ALA A 28 -5.05 -2.70 -2.88
CA ALA A 28 -3.76 -2.22 -2.40
C ALA A 28 -3.86 -0.81 -1.81
N GLU A 29 -4.55 0.10 -2.49
CA GLU A 29 -4.76 1.46 -2.01
C GLU A 29 -5.56 1.49 -0.70
N TRP A 30 -6.57 0.65 -0.53
CA TRP A 30 -7.30 0.50 0.73
C TRP A 30 -6.44 -0.03 1.86
N ILE A 31 -5.62 -1.06 1.61
CA ILE A 31 -4.71 -1.62 2.61
C ILE A 31 -3.70 -0.56 3.07
N VAL A 32 -3.09 0.17 2.12
CA VAL A 32 -2.12 1.21 2.43
C VAL A 32 -2.78 2.36 3.20
N ALA A 33 -3.94 2.84 2.75
CA ALA A 33 -4.71 3.87 3.45
C ALA A 33 -5.05 3.45 4.90
N HIS A 34 -5.46 2.19 5.08
CA HIS A 34 -5.77 1.62 6.38
C HIS A 34 -4.55 1.62 7.31
N VAL A 35 -3.40 1.11 6.86
CA VAL A 35 -2.17 1.07 7.68
C VAL A 35 -1.71 2.46 8.06
N LEU A 36 -1.79 3.42 7.14
CA LEU A 36 -1.40 4.81 7.38
C LEU A 36 -2.45 5.59 8.19
N SER A 37 -3.60 5.01 8.51
CA SER A 37 -4.74 5.68 9.14
C SER A 37 -5.13 6.97 8.42
N LYS A 38 -5.19 6.93 7.09
CA LYS A 38 -5.49 8.06 6.21
C LYS A 38 -6.62 7.71 5.25
N ASP A 39 -7.29 8.73 4.73
CA ASP A 39 -8.18 8.56 3.59
C ASP A 39 -7.40 8.21 2.33
N ARG A 40 -7.99 7.36 1.48
CA ARG A 40 -7.41 6.97 0.18
C ARG A 40 -7.07 8.17 -0.71
N SER A 41 -7.85 9.25 -0.65
CA SER A 41 -7.58 10.49 -1.40
C SER A 41 -6.25 11.13 -1.02
N LEU A 42 -5.82 10.99 0.24
CA LEU A 42 -4.57 11.56 0.74
C LEU A 42 -3.34 10.84 0.21
N LEU A 43 -3.48 9.62 -0.33
CA LEU A 43 -2.37 8.92 -0.99
C LEU A 43 -1.85 9.67 -2.22
N TYR A 44 -2.66 10.55 -2.82
CA TYR A 44 -2.31 11.34 -4.01
C TYR A 44 -2.20 12.84 -3.76
N ALA A 45 -2.72 13.33 -2.64
CA ALA A 45 -2.87 14.76 -2.39
C ALA A 45 -1.68 15.40 -1.64
N THR A 46 -0.86 14.61 -0.95
CA THR A 46 0.26 15.11 -0.14
C THR A 46 1.64 14.76 -0.72
N PRO A 47 2.69 15.56 -0.44
CA PRO A 47 4.08 15.26 -0.80
C PRO A 47 4.52 13.88 -0.29
N PRO A 48 5.60 13.30 -0.86
CA PRO A 48 6.00 11.91 -0.61
C PRO A 48 6.00 11.60 0.88
N HIS A 49 5.07 10.73 1.27
CA HIS A 49 5.00 10.21 2.63
C HIS A 49 6.01 9.07 2.73
N GLU A 50 7.05 9.28 3.54
CA GLU A 50 7.99 8.21 3.83
C GLU A 50 7.30 7.15 4.68
N ILE A 51 7.26 5.93 4.17
CA ILE A 51 6.73 4.80 4.92
C ILE A 51 7.82 4.25 5.85
N THR A 52 7.46 4.09 7.12
CA THR A 52 8.33 3.49 8.13
C THR A 52 8.44 1.97 7.93
N PRO A 53 9.53 1.33 8.41
CA PRO A 53 9.66 -0.12 8.32
C PRO A 53 8.50 -0.89 8.96
N SER A 54 7.94 -0.38 10.07
CA SER A 54 6.79 -1.00 10.74
C SER A 54 5.51 -0.95 9.92
N GLU A 55 5.25 0.16 9.25
CA GLU A 55 4.08 0.30 8.36
C GLU A 55 4.22 -0.61 7.14
N HIS A 56 5.42 -0.64 6.55
CA HIS A 56 5.73 -1.56 5.45
C HIS A 56 5.47 -3.01 5.86
N ASP A 57 5.97 -3.46 7.01
CA ASP A 57 5.72 -4.81 7.53
C ASP A 57 4.23 -5.11 7.75
N CYS A 58 3.44 -4.12 8.18
CA CYS A 58 1.99 -4.24 8.30
C CYS A 58 1.30 -4.42 6.95
N ILE A 59 1.66 -3.63 5.95
CA ILE A 59 1.15 -3.75 4.57
C ILE A 59 1.50 -5.13 4.02
N ASP A 60 2.74 -5.57 4.20
CA ASP A 60 3.23 -6.87 3.74
C ASP A 60 2.42 -8.05 4.31
N LYS A 61 2.07 -8.00 5.60
CA LYS A 61 1.24 -9.02 6.25
C LYS A 61 -0.19 -9.06 5.71
N LEU A 62 -0.76 -7.91 5.37
CA LEU A 62 -2.13 -7.82 4.86
C LEU A 62 -2.25 -8.26 3.39
N VAL A 63 -1.19 -8.08 2.61
CA VAL A 63 -1.14 -8.46 1.20
C VAL A 63 -0.82 -9.95 0.99
N ARG A 64 -0.13 -10.61 1.93
CA ARG A 64 0.26 -12.04 1.87
C ARG A 64 -0.85 -13.04 2.22
N ARG A 65 -2.12 -12.67 2.09
CA ARG A 65 -3.25 -13.58 2.37
C ARG A 65 -3.15 -14.91 1.62
#